data_AF-A0A7V2UB55-F1
#
_entry.id   AF-A0A7V2UB55-F1
#
_cell.length_a   1.000
_cell.length_b   1.000
_cell.length_c   1.000
_cell.angle_alpha   90.00
_cell.angle_beta   90.00
_cell.angle_gamma   90.00
#
_symmetry.space_group_name_H-M   'P 1'
#
loop_
_entity.id
_entity.type
_entity.pdbx_description
1 polymer ?
#
loop_
_entity_poly.entity_id
_entity_poly.type
_entity_poly.pdbx_seq_one_letter_code
_entity_poly.pdbx_strand_id
1 'polypeptide(L)'
;MRHSMPVSADASSRPRRRSPFAMPPQPCLLSARPPRGRRPNPSPFQGEVARRSLGEGGRVRVGAWDGLAARPSPCPLPERAGGQCPRPRVRKRAGFTLVEVLVVTSVIAILLLILFPAFNAIRRSQRVKRTEATVGAMASGIAAYQNDYGLYPPAEFAPPGANRGNRSLVALLNAKGGRSAPYLPAAFYDHGEVRGPLLLDEWERPFVYFDTSVMKADTAHEYDLLGDRLVRPAKGASDYFNFGRFQLWSCGPNERNDNGRGKAQGCDDIANFVAN
;
A
#
# COMPACT_ATOMS: atom_id res chain seq x y z
N MET A 1 -36.81 -30.81 84.37
CA MET A 1 -37.78 -29.75 84.69
C MET A 1 -37.07 -28.41 84.50
N ARG A 2 -37.60 -27.54 83.62
CA ARG A 2 -37.33 -26.08 83.51
C ARG A 2 -35.91 -25.70 83.05
N HIS A 3 -35.61 -24.72 82.20
CA HIS A 3 -36.29 -23.74 81.34
C HIS A 3 -35.15 -23.23 80.41
N SER A 4 -35.31 -23.03 79.09
CA SER A 4 -35.74 -21.76 78.46
C SER A 4 -34.96 -20.55 79.04
N MET A 5 -34.10 -19.80 78.34
CA MET A 5 -34.36 -18.93 77.18
C MET A 5 -33.11 -18.02 76.93
N PRO A 6 -33.08 -17.20 75.86
CA PRO A 6 -31.88 -16.74 75.14
C PRO A 6 -31.47 -15.30 75.46
N VAL A 7 -30.36 -14.84 74.87
CA VAL A 7 -30.06 -13.41 74.70
C VAL A 7 -29.82 -13.11 73.22
N SER A 8 -30.65 -12.18 72.74
CA SER A 8 -30.72 -11.61 71.40
C SER A 8 -29.74 -10.44 71.20
N ALA A 9 -29.71 -9.94 69.95
CA ALA A 9 -29.40 -8.56 69.54
C ALA A 9 -27.91 -8.16 69.51
N ASP A 10 -27.37 -7.42 68.56
CA ASP A 10 -27.85 -6.72 67.36
C ASP A 10 -26.60 -6.13 66.66
N ALA A 11 -26.80 -5.43 65.55
CA ALA A 11 -25.98 -4.34 65.01
C ALA A 11 -24.94 -4.69 63.92
N SER A 12 -25.50 -4.79 62.71
CA SER A 12 -25.08 -4.05 61.51
C SER A 12 -23.75 -3.28 61.58
N SER A 13 -22.75 -3.71 60.81
CA SER A 13 -21.67 -2.84 60.35
C SER A 13 -21.54 -2.93 58.83
N ARG A 14 -22.12 -1.92 58.16
CA ARG A 14 -21.98 -1.71 56.71
C ARG A 14 -20.52 -1.34 56.38
N PRO A 15 -19.88 -1.93 55.35
CA PRO A 15 -18.62 -1.41 54.87
C PRO A 15 -18.83 -0.09 54.10
N ARG A 16 -18.04 0.92 54.49
CA ARG A 16 -18.04 2.29 53.93
C ARG A 16 -17.71 2.28 52.44
N ARG A 17 -18.59 2.91 51.65
CA ARG A 17 -18.32 3.31 50.25
C ARG A 17 -17.07 4.20 50.22
N ARG A 18 -16.06 3.79 49.44
CA ARG A 18 -14.95 4.67 49.04
C ARG A 18 -15.48 5.66 48.02
N SER A 19 -15.33 6.94 48.31
CA SER A 19 -15.60 8.06 47.42
C SER A 19 -14.64 8.06 46.22
N PRO A 20 -15.06 8.57 45.05
CA PRO A 20 -14.21 8.68 43.87
C PRO A 20 -13.19 9.80 44.05
N PHE A 21 -11.96 9.53 43.60
CA PHE A 21 -10.86 10.48 43.50
C PHE A 21 -11.30 11.71 42.69
N ALA A 22 -11.21 12.87 43.32
CA ALA A 22 -11.32 14.16 42.64
C ALA A 22 -10.09 14.38 41.75
N MET A 23 -10.33 14.61 40.46
CA MET A 23 -9.31 15.10 39.51
C MET A 23 -8.87 16.52 39.89
N PRO A 24 -7.58 16.87 39.77
CA PRO A 24 -7.13 18.25 39.84
C PRO A 24 -7.56 19.04 38.59
N PRO A 25 -7.83 20.35 38.72
CA PRO A 25 -8.29 21.19 37.61
C PRO A 25 -7.16 21.43 36.57
N GLN A 26 -7.53 21.35 35.29
CA GLN A 26 -6.68 21.71 34.16
C GLN A 26 -6.36 23.21 34.18
N PRO A 27 -5.11 23.63 33.90
CA PRO A 27 -4.80 25.04 33.69
C PRO A 27 -5.37 25.51 32.34
N CYS A 28 -6.07 26.64 32.41
CA CYS A 28 -6.73 27.35 31.34
C CYS A 28 -5.80 27.65 30.15
N LEU A 29 -6.32 27.39 28.95
CA LEU A 29 -5.85 27.90 27.67
C LEU A 29 -5.76 29.43 27.72
N LEU A 30 -4.53 29.95 27.87
CA LEU A 30 -4.23 31.35 27.59
C LEU A 30 -3.73 31.47 26.15
N SER A 31 -4.49 32.21 25.38
CA SER A 31 -4.28 32.56 23.98
C SER A 31 -2.97 33.31 23.75
N ALA A 32 -1.94 32.61 23.27
CA ALA A 32 -0.78 33.25 22.68
C ALA A 32 -1.06 33.55 21.20
N ARG A 33 -1.29 34.84 20.90
CA ARG A 33 -1.36 35.38 19.53
C ARG A 33 -0.07 35.05 18.77
N PRO A 34 -0.12 34.62 17.49
CA PRO A 34 1.09 34.56 16.67
C PRO A 34 1.57 35.99 16.36
N PRO A 35 2.88 36.27 16.43
CA PRO A 35 3.41 37.57 16.02
C PRO A 35 3.22 37.77 14.51
N ARG A 36 2.55 38.88 14.15
CA ARG A 36 2.50 39.38 12.78
C ARG A 36 3.87 39.92 12.37
N GLY A 37 4.41 39.37 11.29
CA GLY A 37 5.19 40.13 10.31
C GLY A 37 6.71 40.16 10.50
N ARG A 38 7.40 39.41 9.62
CA ARG A 38 8.43 39.94 8.71
C ARG A 38 8.58 38.94 7.57
N ARG A 39 8.13 39.31 6.36
CA ARG A 39 8.61 38.67 5.13
C ARG A 39 9.96 39.30 4.79
N PRO A 40 11.06 38.55 4.66
CA PRO A 40 12.20 39.00 3.88
C PRO A 40 12.06 38.47 2.45
N ASN A 41 11.84 39.41 1.54
CA ASN A 41 12.31 39.52 0.16
C ASN A 41 12.74 38.24 -0.61
N PRO A 42 12.14 37.91 -1.77
CA PRO A 42 12.78 37.03 -2.74
C PRO A 42 14.03 37.73 -3.28
N SER A 43 15.22 37.15 -3.03
CA SER A 43 16.47 37.60 -3.65
C SER A 43 16.38 37.53 -5.18
N PRO A 44 16.95 38.50 -5.92
CA PRO A 44 17.17 38.37 -7.35
C PRO A 44 18.39 37.47 -7.56
N PHE A 45 18.19 36.17 -7.77
CA PHE A 45 19.25 35.31 -8.28
C PHE A 45 19.37 35.53 -9.80
N GLN A 46 20.01 36.65 -10.16
CA GLN A 46 20.67 36.85 -11.44
C GLN A 46 22.15 36.43 -11.28
N GLY A 47 22.65 35.70 -12.29
CA GLY A 47 24.05 35.27 -12.43
C GLY A 47 24.30 33.94 -11.72
N GLU A 48 24.78 32.87 -12.34
CA GLU A 48 25.59 32.78 -13.54
C GLU A 48 25.54 31.32 -13.99
N VAL A 49 24.78 31.03 -15.05
CA VAL A 49 24.81 29.70 -15.67
C VAL A 49 26.10 29.63 -16.48
N ALA A 50 27.07 28.92 -15.93
CA ALA A 50 28.27 28.49 -16.64
C ALA A 50 27.86 27.82 -17.97
N ARG A 51 28.18 28.49 -19.08
CA ARG A 51 28.11 27.92 -20.41
C ARG A 51 29.13 26.77 -20.50
N ARG A 52 28.68 25.55 -20.23
CA ARG A 52 29.37 24.36 -20.73
C ARG A 52 28.81 24.02 -22.11
N SER A 53 29.68 24.24 -23.09
CA SER A 53 29.68 23.70 -24.44
C SER A 53 29.07 22.29 -24.50
N LEU A 54 27.85 22.19 -25.03
CA LEU A 54 27.29 20.95 -25.54
C LEU A 54 27.60 20.89 -27.04
N GLY A 55 28.50 19.98 -27.40
CA GLY A 55 28.58 19.45 -28.74
C GLY A 55 27.28 18.71 -29.09
N GLU A 56 26.92 18.81 -30.36
CA GLU A 56 26.26 17.80 -31.19
C GLU A 56 25.11 17.02 -30.51
N GLY A 57 23.83 17.31 -30.75
CA GLY A 57 23.24 17.36 -32.08
C GLY A 57 22.37 16.13 -32.34
N GLY A 58 21.37 15.88 -31.49
CA GLY A 58 20.42 14.76 -31.62
C GLY A 58 18.98 15.20 -31.39
N ARG A 59 18.44 16.09 -32.24
CA ARG A 59 17.00 16.38 -32.26
C ARG A 59 16.25 15.28 -33.00
N VAL A 60 15.37 14.61 -32.27
CA VAL A 60 14.29 13.79 -32.84
C VAL A 60 13.39 14.71 -33.66
N ARG A 61 13.38 14.51 -34.98
CA ARG A 61 12.47 15.20 -35.90
C ARG A 61 11.07 14.62 -35.74
N VAL A 62 10.15 15.41 -35.21
CA VAL A 62 8.72 15.21 -35.40
C VAL A 62 8.40 15.63 -36.82
N GLY A 63 8.04 14.68 -37.69
CA GLY A 63 7.74 14.96 -39.09
C GLY A 63 6.45 15.76 -39.24
N ALA A 64 6.59 17.06 -39.47
CA ALA A 64 5.54 17.95 -39.92
C ALA A 64 5.24 17.66 -41.40
N TRP A 65 3.98 17.37 -41.72
CA TRP A 65 3.49 17.14 -43.08
C TRP A 65 3.01 18.46 -43.70
N ASP A 66 3.86 19.48 -43.70
CA ASP A 66 3.59 20.76 -44.36
C ASP A 66 4.49 20.92 -45.59
N GLY A 67 3.86 20.92 -46.77
CA GLY A 67 4.41 21.54 -47.97
C GLY A 67 4.65 20.62 -49.17
N LEU A 68 3.66 20.52 -50.06
CA LEU A 68 3.91 20.60 -51.51
C LEU A 68 2.64 21.01 -52.28
N ALA A 69 2.16 22.23 -52.06
CA ALA A 69 1.24 22.89 -52.98
C ALA A 69 2.05 23.48 -54.16
N ALA A 70 2.60 22.61 -55.01
CA ALA A 70 3.10 23.02 -56.32
C ALA A 70 1.91 23.08 -57.29
N ARG A 71 1.48 24.29 -57.65
CA ARG A 71 0.51 24.50 -58.74
C ARG A 71 1.24 24.26 -60.06
N PRO A 72 0.82 23.32 -60.92
CA PRO A 72 1.40 23.22 -62.26
C PRO A 72 0.84 24.32 -63.17
N SER A 73 1.74 25.01 -63.87
CA SER A 73 1.42 25.85 -65.02
C SER A 73 0.79 25.02 -66.15
N PRO A 74 -0.07 25.60 -67.00
CA PRO A 74 -0.70 24.88 -68.10
C PRO A 74 0.30 24.64 -69.23
N CYS A 75 0.47 23.37 -69.63
CA CYS A 75 1.17 23.03 -70.87
C CYS A 75 0.31 23.41 -72.09
N PRO A 76 0.91 23.87 -73.19
CA PRO A 76 0.22 24.06 -74.46
C PRO A 76 -0.06 22.70 -75.11
N LEU A 77 -1.31 22.45 -75.47
CA LEU A 77 -1.73 21.24 -76.19
C LEU A 77 -1.37 21.37 -77.67
N PRO A 78 -0.68 20.39 -78.29
CA PRO A 78 -0.73 20.21 -79.73
C PRO A 78 -2.03 19.48 -80.10
N GLU A 79 -2.74 20.08 -81.05
CA GLU A 79 -3.95 19.57 -81.68
C GLU A 79 -3.65 18.36 -82.58
N ARG A 80 -4.52 17.33 -82.52
CA ARG A 80 -4.65 16.13 -83.39
C ARG A 80 -3.62 15.01 -83.27
N ALA A 81 -4.05 13.90 -82.67
CA ALA A 81 -4.23 12.59 -83.33
C ALA A 81 -4.82 11.58 -82.33
N GLY A 82 -5.80 10.78 -82.77
CA GLY A 82 -6.63 9.91 -81.93
C GLY A 82 -5.94 8.66 -81.37
N GLY A 83 -5.05 8.83 -80.39
CA GLY A 83 -4.50 7.74 -79.59
C GLY A 83 -5.26 7.59 -78.27
N GLN A 84 -6.02 6.51 -78.11
CA GLN A 84 -6.69 6.18 -76.84
C GLN A 84 -5.65 5.88 -75.75
N CYS A 85 -5.44 6.81 -74.81
CA CYS A 85 -4.64 6.53 -73.61
C CYS A 85 -5.28 5.39 -72.80
N PRO A 86 -4.52 4.35 -72.41
CA PRO A 86 -5.05 3.29 -71.57
C PRO A 86 -5.41 3.87 -70.20
N ARG A 87 -6.71 3.88 -69.90
CA ARG A 87 -7.27 4.35 -68.63
C ARG A 87 -6.67 3.47 -67.52
N PRO A 88 -6.05 4.03 -66.46
CA PRO A 88 -5.60 3.22 -65.34
C PRO A 88 -6.82 2.52 -64.75
N ARG A 89 -6.84 1.18 -64.83
CA ARG A 89 -7.90 0.38 -64.20
C ARG A 89 -7.81 0.65 -62.71
N VAL A 90 -8.75 1.42 -62.17
CA VAL A 90 -8.93 1.58 -60.73
C VAL A 90 -9.10 0.18 -60.16
N ARG A 91 -8.05 -0.34 -59.52
CA ARG A 91 -8.12 -1.62 -58.82
C ARG A 91 -9.18 -1.43 -57.74
N LYS A 92 -10.36 -2.01 -57.94
CA LYS A 92 -11.40 -2.07 -56.92
C LYS A 92 -10.74 -2.70 -55.69
N ARG A 93 -10.53 -1.91 -54.64
CA ARG A 93 -10.10 -2.46 -53.36
C ARG A 93 -11.20 -3.42 -52.93
N ALA A 94 -10.89 -4.70 -52.83
CA ALA A 94 -11.80 -5.67 -52.26
C ALA A 94 -12.14 -5.20 -50.84
N GLY A 95 -13.43 -4.94 -50.59
CA GLY A 95 -13.91 -4.67 -49.24
C GLY A 95 -13.99 -5.99 -48.46
N PHE A 96 -13.72 -5.92 -47.16
CA PHE A 96 -13.93 -7.06 -46.26
C PHE A 96 -15.39 -7.48 -46.31
N THR A 97 -15.62 -8.78 -46.53
CA THR A 97 -16.95 -9.35 -46.41
C THR A 97 -17.33 -9.46 -44.93
N LEU A 98 -18.62 -9.34 -44.60
CA LEU A 98 -19.11 -9.54 -43.24
C LEU A 98 -18.71 -10.92 -42.71
N VAL A 99 -18.66 -11.93 -43.60
CA VAL A 99 -18.26 -13.30 -43.28
C VAL A 99 -16.78 -13.39 -42.87
N GLU A 100 -15.87 -12.69 -43.56
CA GLU A 100 -14.44 -12.67 -43.18
C GLU A 100 -14.22 -12.12 -41.78
N VAL A 101 -14.92 -11.04 -41.41
CA VAL A 101 -14.81 -10.47 -40.05
C VAL A 101 -15.43 -11.42 -39.01
N LEU A 102 -16.52 -12.10 -39.37
CA LEU A 102 -17.25 -12.99 -38.45
C LEU A 102 -16.44 -14.26 -38.14
N VAL A 103 -15.80 -14.86 -39.15
CA VAL A 103 -14.90 -16.00 -38.93
C VAL A 103 -13.72 -15.59 -38.04
N VAL A 104 -13.07 -14.46 -38.35
CA VAL A 104 -11.89 -14.02 -37.59
C VAL A 104 -12.22 -13.74 -36.12
N THR A 105 -13.31 -13.02 -35.88
CA THR A 105 -13.74 -12.73 -34.50
C THR A 105 -14.19 -13.99 -33.76
N SER A 106 -14.81 -14.97 -34.44
CA SER A 106 -15.13 -16.27 -33.83
C SER A 106 -13.88 -17.05 -33.39
N VAL A 107 -12.82 -17.05 -34.20
CA VAL A 107 -11.57 -17.71 -33.86
C VAL A 107 -10.89 -17.00 -32.68
N ILE A 108 -10.84 -15.67 -32.69
CA ILE A 108 -10.29 -14.89 -31.56
C ILE A 108 -11.09 -15.15 -30.27
N ALA A 109 -12.43 -15.24 -30.35
CA ALA A 109 -13.28 -15.51 -29.19
C ALA A 109 -12.98 -16.90 -28.57
N ILE A 110 -12.79 -17.93 -29.40
CA ILE A 110 -12.43 -19.27 -28.93
C ILE A 110 -11.06 -19.26 -28.24
N LEU A 111 -10.07 -18.56 -28.82
CA LEU A 111 -8.74 -18.43 -28.22
C LEU A 111 -8.79 -17.73 -26.87
N LEU A 112 -9.56 -16.64 -26.75
CA LEU A 112 -9.73 -15.91 -25.49
C LEU A 112 -10.45 -16.74 -24.43
N LEU A 113 -11.44 -17.54 -24.81
CA LEU A 113 -12.18 -18.43 -23.89
C LEU A 113 -11.23 -19.41 -23.16
N ILE A 114 -10.30 -20.00 -23.90
CA ILE A 114 -9.33 -20.96 -23.35
C ILE A 114 -8.24 -20.24 -22.54
N LEU A 115 -7.85 -19.04 -22.96
CA LEU A 115 -6.76 -18.28 -22.33
C LEU A 115 -7.16 -17.63 -21.00
N PHE A 116 -8.39 -17.14 -20.89
CA PHE A 116 -8.87 -16.39 -19.73
C PHE A 116 -8.69 -17.09 -18.37
N PRO A 117 -9.02 -18.39 -18.17
CA PRO A 117 -8.88 -19.04 -16.86
C PRO A 117 -7.43 -19.10 -16.38
N ALA A 118 -6.45 -19.30 -17.27
CA ALA A 118 -5.03 -19.36 -16.91
C ALA A 118 -4.50 -18.02 -16.38
N PHE A 119 -5.07 -16.91 -16.83
CA PHE A 119 -4.62 -15.57 -16.45
C PHE A 119 -4.89 -15.22 -14.98
N ASN A 120 -5.99 -15.74 -14.41
CA ASN A 120 -6.34 -15.50 -13.01
C ASN A 120 -5.34 -16.16 -12.04
N ALA A 121 -4.89 -17.38 -12.36
CA ALA A 121 -3.89 -18.08 -11.56
C ALA A 121 -2.53 -17.35 -11.58
N ILE A 122 -2.12 -16.84 -12.75
CA ILE A 122 -0.88 -16.06 -12.90
C ILE A 122 -0.95 -14.79 -12.06
N ARG A 123 -2.06 -14.03 -12.14
CA ARG A 123 -2.25 -12.82 -11.33
C ARG A 123 -2.20 -13.11 -9.83
N ARG A 124 -2.85 -14.17 -9.36
CA ARG A 124 -2.80 -14.59 -7.95
C ARG A 124 -1.35 -14.89 -7.54
N SER A 125 -0.60 -15.63 -8.35
CA SER A 125 0.81 -15.94 -8.05
C SER A 125 1.70 -14.70 -8.01
N GLN A 126 1.43 -13.71 -8.87
CA GLN A 126 2.17 -12.44 -8.88
C GLN A 126 1.88 -11.62 -7.62
N ARG A 127 0.62 -11.56 -7.17
CA ARG A 127 0.24 -10.91 -5.91
C ARG A 127 0.95 -11.55 -4.72
N VAL A 128 0.95 -12.88 -4.62
CA VAL A 128 1.68 -13.62 -3.56
C VAL A 128 3.15 -13.23 -3.54
N LYS A 129 3.84 -13.30 -4.69
CA LYS A 129 5.27 -12.96 -4.78
C LYS A 129 5.56 -11.50 -4.42
N ARG A 130 4.66 -10.58 -4.80
CA ARG A 130 4.78 -9.16 -4.42
C ARG A 130 4.62 -8.99 -2.91
N THR A 131 3.60 -9.60 -2.31
CA THR A 131 3.41 -9.55 -0.86
C THR A 131 4.59 -10.18 -0.11
N GLU A 132 5.11 -11.33 -0.57
CA GLU A 132 6.32 -11.95 0.00
C GLU A 132 7.52 -10.98 -0.03
N ALA A 133 7.76 -10.31 -1.16
CA ALA A 133 8.81 -9.31 -1.29
C ALA A 133 8.59 -8.09 -0.38
N THR A 134 7.35 -7.60 -0.31
CA THR A 134 6.97 -6.46 0.55
C THR A 134 7.14 -6.80 2.03
N VAL A 135 6.74 -8.00 2.47
CA VAL A 135 6.96 -8.48 3.85
C VAL A 135 8.44 -8.56 4.17
N GLY A 136 9.27 -9.08 3.26
CA GLY A 136 10.73 -9.09 3.42
C GLY A 136 11.34 -7.69 3.53
N ALA A 137 10.88 -6.75 2.69
CA ALA A 137 11.35 -5.37 2.71
C ALA A 137 10.88 -4.60 3.97
N MET A 138 9.68 -4.87 4.47
CA MET A 138 9.24 -4.33 5.76
C MET A 138 10.06 -4.92 6.90
N ALA A 139 10.36 -6.22 6.87
CA ALA A 139 11.15 -6.87 7.89
C ALA A 139 12.56 -6.28 7.99
N SER A 140 13.21 -6.00 6.84
CA SER A 140 14.51 -5.32 6.84
C SER A 140 14.42 -3.88 7.34
N GLY A 141 13.36 -3.14 6.99
CA GLY A 141 13.09 -1.81 7.51
C GLY A 141 12.91 -1.77 9.04
N ILE A 142 12.15 -2.71 9.58
CA ILE A 142 11.94 -2.89 11.02
C ILE A 142 13.26 -3.24 11.73
N ALA A 143 14.10 -4.08 11.13
CA ALA A 143 15.43 -4.38 11.65
C ALA A 143 16.37 -3.17 11.62
N ALA A 144 16.32 -2.35 10.56
CA ALA A 144 17.07 -1.10 10.49
C ALA A 144 16.62 -0.09 11.56
N TYR A 145 15.31 0.00 11.82
CA TYR A 145 14.79 0.80 12.94
C TYR A 145 15.34 0.31 14.29
N GLN A 146 15.38 -1.01 14.51
CA GLN A 146 15.96 -1.58 15.72
C GLN A 146 17.45 -1.24 15.87
N ASN A 147 18.22 -1.26 14.78
CA ASN A 147 19.65 -0.90 14.82
C ASN A 147 19.86 0.57 15.22
N ASP A 148 18.98 1.47 14.78
CA ASP A 148 19.10 2.90 15.04
C ASP A 148 18.59 3.28 16.44
N TYR A 149 17.53 2.64 16.93
CA TYR A 149 16.87 3.00 18.19
C TYR A 149 17.05 1.97 19.34
N GLY A 150 17.67 0.83 19.07
CA GLY A 150 17.92 -0.24 20.05
C GLY A 150 16.72 -1.13 20.38
N LEU A 151 15.54 -0.82 19.84
CA LEU A 151 14.28 -1.51 20.11
C LEU A 151 13.40 -1.59 18.86
N TYR A 152 12.62 -2.65 18.74
CA TYR A 152 11.63 -2.75 17.66
C TYR A 152 10.51 -1.70 17.84
N PRO A 153 9.88 -1.25 16.74
CA PRO A 153 8.76 -0.33 16.81
C PRO A 153 7.68 -0.85 17.77
N PRO A 154 7.38 -0.16 18.88
CA PRO A 154 6.34 -0.63 19.79
C PRO A 154 4.97 -0.60 19.11
N ALA A 155 4.22 -1.71 19.15
CA ALA A 155 2.88 -1.78 18.54
C ALA A 155 1.87 -0.88 19.26
N GLU A 156 2.20 -0.41 20.47
CA GLU A 156 1.35 0.41 21.33
C GLU A 156 1.56 1.93 21.18
N PHE A 157 2.41 2.38 20.25
CA PHE A 157 2.66 3.81 20.03
C PHE A 157 1.42 4.58 19.56
N ALA A 158 0.61 3.97 18.68
CA ALA A 158 -0.62 4.55 18.18
C ALA A 158 -1.76 4.50 19.23
N PRO A 159 -2.73 5.44 19.17
CA PRO A 159 -3.93 5.40 20.00
C PRO A 159 -4.65 4.04 19.90
N PRO A 160 -5.32 3.60 20.98
CA PRO A 160 -6.08 2.37 20.96
C PRO A 160 -7.14 2.37 19.85
N GLY A 161 -7.36 1.21 19.24
CA GLY A 161 -8.32 0.98 18.16
C GLY A 161 -7.86 -0.09 17.18
N ALA A 162 -8.65 -0.27 16.12
CA ALA A 162 -8.37 -1.23 15.06
C ALA A 162 -6.95 -1.11 14.50
N ASN A 163 -6.29 -2.25 14.30
CA ASN A 163 -4.97 -2.34 13.69
C ASN A 163 -3.90 -1.47 14.39
N ARG A 164 -3.96 -1.37 15.73
CA ARG A 164 -3.03 -0.55 16.53
C ARG A 164 -1.56 -0.79 16.17
N GLY A 165 -1.13 -2.04 16.02
CA GLY A 165 0.25 -2.37 15.66
C GLY A 165 0.65 -1.86 14.27
N ASN A 166 -0.22 -1.98 13.27
CA ASN A 166 0.01 -1.46 11.93
C ASN A 166 0.10 0.07 11.92
N ARG A 167 -0.82 0.75 12.61
CA ARG A 167 -0.79 2.22 12.77
C ARG A 167 0.50 2.70 13.43
N SER A 168 0.96 1.96 14.45
CA SER A 168 2.24 2.24 15.10
C SER A 168 3.42 2.08 14.13
N LEU A 169 3.42 1.04 13.28
CA LEU A 169 4.41 0.90 12.22
C LEU A 169 4.41 2.08 11.27
N VAL A 170 3.24 2.50 10.77
CA VAL A 170 3.13 3.66 9.86
C VAL A 170 3.73 4.90 10.52
N ALA A 171 3.36 5.18 11.77
CA ALA A 171 3.83 6.37 12.47
C ALA A 171 5.35 6.36 12.71
N LEU A 172 5.91 5.22 13.09
CA LEU A 172 7.31 5.10 13.49
C LEU A 172 8.26 4.91 12.31
N LEU A 173 7.90 4.07 11.34
CA LEU A 173 8.75 3.79 10.18
C LEU A 173 8.74 4.92 9.15
N ASN A 174 7.68 5.75 9.15
CA ASN A 174 7.61 6.93 8.28
C ASN A 174 8.32 8.15 8.89
N ALA A 175 8.79 8.05 10.13
CA ALA A 175 9.55 9.12 10.74
C ALA A 175 10.82 9.40 9.92
N LYS A 176 11.03 10.66 9.52
CA LYS A 176 12.19 11.10 8.72
C LYS A 176 13.48 11.19 9.54
N GLY A 177 13.65 10.32 10.54
CA GLY A 177 14.74 10.38 11.52
C GLY A 177 15.46 9.04 11.69
N GLY A 178 16.77 9.13 11.95
CA GLY A 178 17.69 8.00 12.13
C GLY A 178 18.61 7.79 10.93
N ARG A 179 19.64 6.95 11.10
CA ARG A 179 20.73 6.81 10.13
C ARG A 179 20.30 6.04 8.89
N SER A 180 19.28 5.19 9.03
CA SER A 180 18.82 4.26 8.01
C SER A 180 17.43 4.61 7.46
N ALA A 181 16.89 5.80 7.81
CA ALA A 181 15.62 6.27 7.28
C ALA A 181 15.71 6.59 5.78
N PRO A 182 14.63 6.38 4.99
CA PRO A 182 13.32 5.86 5.41
C PRO A 182 13.33 4.33 5.62
N TYR A 183 12.64 3.88 6.66
CA TYR A 183 12.54 2.44 6.98
C TYR A 183 11.44 1.73 6.20
N LEU A 184 10.43 2.48 5.72
CA LEU A 184 9.32 1.94 4.95
C LEU A 184 9.72 1.68 3.49
N PRO A 185 9.33 0.53 2.90
CA PRO A 185 9.54 0.27 1.47
C PRO A 185 8.89 1.33 0.58
N ALA A 186 9.53 1.64 -0.54
CA ALA A 186 9.01 2.59 -1.53
C ALA A 186 7.59 2.25 -2.04
N ALA A 187 7.19 0.98 -2.00
CA ALA A 187 5.87 0.51 -2.40
C ALA A 187 4.71 1.13 -1.59
N PHE A 188 4.99 1.61 -0.38
CA PHE A 188 4.00 2.26 0.47
C PHE A 188 3.92 3.77 0.29
N TYR A 189 4.75 4.36 -0.57
CA TYR A 189 4.72 5.79 -0.82
C TYR A 189 3.99 6.08 -2.13
N ASP A 190 3.04 7.02 -2.09
CA ASP A 190 2.40 7.62 -3.25
C ASP A 190 2.63 9.14 -3.20
N HIS A 191 3.18 9.70 -4.27
CA HIS A 191 3.59 11.12 -4.34
C HIS A 191 4.44 11.64 -3.16
N GLY A 192 5.19 10.76 -2.49
CA GLY A 192 6.05 11.10 -1.34
C GLY A 192 5.34 11.09 0.02
N GLU A 193 4.07 10.71 0.05
CA GLU A 193 3.29 10.44 1.27
C GLU A 193 2.96 8.95 1.39
N VAL A 194 2.68 8.45 2.59
CA VAL A 194 2.31 7.04 2.76
C VAL A 194 0.91 6.81 2.20
N ARG A 195 0.73 5.69 1.48
CA ARG A 195 -0.52 5.26 0.85
C ARG A 195 -1.56 4.89 1.92
N GLY A 196 -2.23 5.90 2.46
CA GLY A 196 -3.27 5.77 3.47
C GLY A 196 -2.76 5.63 4.92
N PRO A 197 -3.68 5.51 5.89
CA PRO A 197 -3.33 5.44 7.32
C PRO A 197 -2.81 4.06 7.77
N LEU A 198 -2.86 3.05 6.89
CA LEU A 198 -2.53 1.66 7.19
C LEU A 198 -1.68 1.08 6.06
N LEU A 199 -0.75 0.20 6.41
CA LEU A 199 -0.01 -0.62 5.46
C LEU A 199 -0.91 -1.76 5.01
N LEU A 200 -1.27 -1.75 3.73
CA LEU A 200 -2.14 -2.74 3.11
C LEU A 200 -1.33 -3.68 2.21
N ASP A 201 -1.77 -4.92 2.13
CA ASP A 201 -1.26 -5.92 1.20
C ASP A 201 -1.90 -5.82 -0.20
N GLU A 202 -1.55 -6.74 -1.10
CA GLU A 202 -2.09 -6.82 -2.46
C GLU A 202 -3.58 -7.19 -2.54
N TRP A 203 -4.20 -7.53 -1.41
CA TRP A 203 -5.63 -7.81 -1.26
C TRP A 203 -6.37 -6.70 -0.51
N GLU A 204 -5.74 -5.53 -0.35
CA GLU A 204 -6.27 -4.36 0.34
C GLU A 204 -6.58 -4.61 1.82
N ARG A 205 -5.88 -5.59 2.42
CA ARG A 205 -6.03 -5.94 3.83
C ARG A 205 -4.83 -5.47 4.63
N PRO A 206 -5.06 -5.04 5.88
CA PRO A 206 -3.97 -4.53 6.71
C PRO A 206 -3.00 -5.64 7.09
N PHE A 207 -1.71 -5.34 7.07
CA PHE A 207 -0.71 -6.21 7.67
C PHE A 207 -0.89 -6.30 9.18
N VAL A 208 -0.66 -7.48 9.74
CA VAL A 208 -0.71 -7.71 11.18
C VAL A 208 0.70 -7.62 11.74
N TYR A 209 0.88 -6.77 12.75
CA TYR A 209 2.17 -6.56 13.39
C TYR A 209 2.07 -6.74 14.90
N PHE A 210 3.00 -7.54 15.44
CA PHE A 210 3.20 -7.74 16.86
C PHE A 210 4.67 -7.49 17.20
N ASP A 211 4.91 -6.64 18.20
CA ASP A 211 6.22 -6.47 18.80
C ASP A 211 6.39 -7.38 20.02
N THR A 212 7.62 -7.42 20.55
CA THR A 212 7.99 -8.24 21.72
C THR A 212 7.07 -8.04 22.94
N SER A 213 6.59 -6.82 23.19
CA SER A 213 5.78 -6.53 24.38
C SER A 213 4.39 -7.13 24.27
N VAL A 214 3.73 -6.95 23.12
CA VAL A 214 2.41 -7.51 22.83
C VAL A 214 2.45 -9.03 22.78
N MET A 215 3.51 -9.61 22.22
CA MET A 215 3.72 -11.06 22.24
C MET A 215 3.78 -11.61 23.66
N LYS A 216 4.54 -10.95 24.55
CA LYS A 216 4.66 -11.37 25.96
C LYS A 216 3.33 -11.25 26.70
N ALA A 217 2.57 -10.20 26.41
CA ALA A 217 1.25 -9.98 26.99
C ALA A 217 0.15 -10.86 26.36
N ASP A 218 0.43 -11.56 25.26
CA ASP A 218 -0.54 -12.32 24.46
C ASP A 218 -1.80 -11.48 24.12
N THR A 219 -1.58 -10.20 23.80
CA THR A 219 -2.68 -9.26 23.59
C THR A 219 -3.27 -9.45 22.19
N ALA A 220 -4.60 -9.48 22.12
CA ALA A 220 -5.32 -9.58 20.87
C ALA A 220 -5.38 -8.21 20.17
N HIS A 221 -5.17 -8.21 18.85
CA HIS A 221 -5.32 -7.06 17.99
C HIS A 221 -6.54 -7.21 17.08
N GLU A 222 -7.31 -6.15 16.96
CA GLU A 222 -8.37 -6.04 15.96
C GLU A 222 -7.75 -5.93 14.57
N TYR A 223 -8.08 -6.88 13.71
CA TYR A 223 -7.52 -7.06 12.36
C TYR A 223 -8.38 -6.41 11.27
N ASP A 224 -9.69 -6.59 11.37
CA ASP A 224 -10.62 -5.92 10.47
C ASP A 224 -10.94 -4.53 11.02
N LEU A 225 -11.06 -3.54 10.14
CA LEU A 225 -11.49 -2.18 10.54
C LEU A 225 -12.93 -2.14 11.01
N LEU A 226 -13.69 -3.21 10.75
CA LEU A 226 -15.07 -3.40 11.17
C LEU A 226 -15.20 -4.11 12.54
N GLY A 227 -14.10 -4.47 13.20
CA GLY A 227 -14.14 -5.02 14.58
C GLY A 227 -14.44 -6.50 14.72
N ASP A 228 -14.81 -7.20 13.65
CA ASP A 228 -15.33 -8.57 13.73
C ASP A 228 -14.25 -9.66 13.83
N ARG A 229 -12.97 -9.33 13.72
CA ARG A 229 -11.86 -10.30 13.81
C ARG A 229 -10.73 -9.82 14.71
N LEU A 230 -10.67 -10.41 15.90
CA LEU A 230 -9.51 -10.33 16.78
C LEU A 230 -8.47 -11.38 16.40
N VAL A 231 -7.21 -10.99 16.40
CA VAL A 231 -6.07 -11.80 16.03
C VAL A 231 -5.06 -11.80 17.17
N ARG A 232 -4.46 -12.96 17.44
CA ARG A 232 -3.47 -13.15 18.49
C ARG A 232 -2.13 -13.53 17.88
N PRO A 233 -1.02 -13.24 18.56
CA PRO A 233 0.29 -13.69 18.12
C PRO A 233 0.32 -15.22 17.96
N ALA A 234 1.04 -15.71 16.96
CA ALA A 234 1.05 -17.13 16.61
C ALA A 234 1.77 -17.95 17.70
N LYS A 235 1.02 -18.70 18.51
CA LYS A 235 1.55 -19.63 19.53
C LYS A 235 1.86 -20.97 18.87
N GLY A 236 3.10 -21.19 18.43
CA GLY A 236 3.43 -22.47 17.78
C GLY A 236 4.89 -22.68 17.41
N ALA A 237 5.63 -21.65 16.97
CA ALA A 237 7.08 -21.81 16.83
C ALA A 237 7.74 -21.46 18.16
N SER A 238 8.65 -22.32 18.61
CA SER A 238 9.54 -22.13 19.77
C SER A 238 10.38 -20.85 19.72
N ASP A 239 10.28 -20.09 18.63
CA ASP A 239 11.15 -18.99 18.23
C ASP A 239 10.62 -17.59 18.60
N TYR A 240 9.36 -17.44 19.02
CA TYR A 240 8.71 -16.11 19.12
C TYR A 240 8.78 -15.44 20.49
N PHE A 241 9.16 -16.17 21.55
CA PHE A 241 9.22 -15.62 22.92
C PHE A 241 10.57 -14.97 23.27
N ASN A 242 11.53 -14.97 22.36
CA ASN A 242 12.85 -14.40 22.60
C ASN A 242 12.82 -12.87 22.49
N PHE A 243 13.41 -12.20 23.48
CA PHE A 243 13.65 -10.75 23.45
C PHE A 243 14.40 -10.38 22.18
N GLY A 244 13.84 -9.48 21.39
CA GLY A 244 14.44 -9.05 20.13
C GLY A 244 13.92 -9.79 18.88
N ARG A 245 12.65 -10.18 18.85
CA ARG A 245 11.97 -10.61 17.61
C ARG A 245 10.62 -9.90 17.44
N PHE A 246 10.14 -9.83 16.20
CA PHE A 246 8.83 -9.28 15.86
C PHE A 246 8.12 -10.22 14.89
N GLN A 247 6.82 -10.02 14.75
CA GLN A 247 5.97 -10.86 13.94
C GLN A 247 5.12 -9.97 13.05
N LEU A 248 5.20 -10.26 11.76
CA LEU A 248 4.57 -9.50 10.68
C LEU A 248 4.00 -10.50 9.67
N TRP A 249 2.71 -10.39 9.37
CA TRP A 249 2.11 -11.25 8.35
C TRP A 249 0.94 -10.58 7.61
N SER A 250 0.62 -11.13 6.44
CA SER A 250 -0.58 -10.87 5.64
C SER A 250 -1.42 -12.15 5.60
N CYS A 251 -2.76 -12.01 5.53
CA CYS A 251 -3.69 -13.15 5.45
C CYS A 251 -3.68 -13.88 4.10
N GLY A 252 -2.82 -13.48 3.18
CA GLY A 252 -2.66 -14.16 1.92
C GLY A 252 -3.91 -14.12 1.01
N PRO A 253 -3.88 -14.93 -0.06
CA PRO A 253 -4.93 -14.96 -1.07
C PRO A 253 -6.31 -15.49 -0.66
N ASN A 254 -6.40 -16.31 0.39
CA ASN A 254 -7.69 -16.85 0.85
C ASN A 254 -8.47 -15.84 1.70
N GLU A 255 -7.86 -14.69 2.00
CA GLU A 255 -8.49 -13.62 2.76
C GLU A 255 -8.92 -14.07 4.17
N ARG A 256 -8.33 -15.14 4.67
CA ARG A 256 -8.63 -15.74 5.96
C ARG A 256 -7.33 -15.74 6.74
N ASN A 257 -7.36 -15.04 7.87
CA ASN A 257 -6.22 -15.09 8.78
C ASN A 257 -6.11 -16.49 9.38
N ASP A 258 -5.02 -17.18 9.05
CA ASP A 258 -4.65 -18.49 9.59
C ASP A 258 -3.59 -18.37 10.72
N ASN A 259 -3.52 -17.18 11.34
CA ASN A 259 -2.63 -16.82 12.45
C ASN A 259 -1.14 -16.94 12.10
N GLY A 260 -0.75 -16.53 10.89
CA GLY A 260 0.64 -16.53 10.43
C GLY A 260 1.22 -17.93 10.25
N ARG A 261 0.38 -18.97 10.06
CA ARG A 261 0.83 -20.37 9.93
C ARG A 261 1.54 -20.68 8.60
N GLY A 262 1.71 -19.70 7.72
CA GLY A 262 2.42 -19.91 6.47
C GLY A 262 1.67 -20.88 5.55
N LYS A 263 2.42 -21.70 4.80
CA LYS A 263 1.89 -22.73 3.88
C LYS A 263 1.54 -24.06 4.57
N ALA A 264 1.48 -24.11 5.91
CA ALA A 264 1.08 -25.31 6.64
C ALA A 264 -0.33 -25.77 6.21
N GLN A 265 -0.60 -27.07 6.13
CA GLN A 265 -1.81 -27.72 5.60
C GLN A 265 -3.04 -26.79 5.41
N GLY A 266 -3.17 -26.18 4.23
CA GLY A 266 -4.33 -25.37 3.82
C GLY A 266 -4.30 -23.88 4.20
N CYS A 267 -3.28 -23.44 4.93
CA CYS A 267 -3.01 -22.03 5.24
C CYS A 267 -2.24 -21.38 4.07
N ASP A 268 -2.49 -20.09 3.79
CA ASP A 268 -1.77 -19.33 2.77
C ASP A 268 -1.28 -17.95 3.24
N ASP A 269 -1.31 -17.71 4.55
CA ASP A 269 -0.72 -16.53 5.19
C ASP A 269 0.74 -16.34 4.77
N ILE A 270 1.12 -15.09 4.51
CA ILE A 270 2.48 -14.71 4.14
C ILE A 270 3.09 -14.00 5.33
N ALA A 271 4.02 -14.65 6.03
CA ALA A 271 4.62 -14.16 7.26
C ALA A 271 6.15 -14.03 7.13
N ASN A 272 6.75 -13.16 7.95
CA ASN A 272 8.21 -13.04 8.07
C ASN A 272 8.87 -14.23 8.81
N PHE A 273 8.07 -15.22 9.21
CA PHE A 273 8.47 -16.47 9.83
C PHE A 273 7.61 -17.59 9.24
N VAL A 274 8.17 -18.77 9.10
CA VAL A 274 7.41 -19.96 8.73
C VAL A 274 7.19 -20.74 10.01
N ALA A 275 5.94 -21.03 10.38
CA ALA A 275 5.66 -22.01 11.40
C ALA A 275 6.04 -23.39 10.82
N ASN A 276 7.22 -23.90 11.22
CA ASN A 276 7.61 -25.29 10.96
C ASN A 276 6.70 -26.26 11.72
#